data_AF-A0A2E6W7B1-F1
#
_entry.id   AF-A0A2E6W7B1-F1
#
_cell.length_a   1.000
_cell.length_b   1.000
_cell.length_c   1.000
_cell.angle_alpha   90.00
_cell.angle_beta   90.00
_cell.angle_gamma   90.00
#
_symmetry.space_group_name_H-M   'P 1'
#
loop_
_entity.id
_entity.type
_entity.pdbx_description
1 polymer ?
#
loop_
_entity_poly.entity_id
_entity_poly.type
_entity_poly.pdbx_seq_one_letter_code
_entity_poly.pdbx_strand_id
1 'polypeptide(L)'
;MIKSTIAAVAASPFLLSGAAFAGPYVNIEASGSYPDGAYTSGTIETVVGYEGETEGGIGYYVSGGPTVTHTETSDEFGDVEFIGYVGGSYDKFYGEISGVTNDSDIDWGAKAGVKFVF
;
A
#
# COMPACT_ATOMS: atom_id res chain seq x y z
N MET A 1 2.18 25.18 -6.28
CA MET A 1 2.57 24.84 -4.91
C MET A 1 2.43 23.33 -4.79
N ILE A 2 3.53 22.60 -4.70
CA ILE A 2 3.49 21.14 -4.52
C ILE A 2 3.16 20.91 -3.04
N LYS A 3 1.92 20.48 -2.76
CA LYS A 3 1.59 19.86 -1.47
C LYS A 3 1.82 18.36 -1.63
N SER A 4 3.07 17.92 -1.47
CA SER A 4 3.37 16.51 -1.23
C SER A 4 3.00 16.22 0.22
N THR A 5 1.72 15.93 0.47
CA THR A 5 1.28 15.40 1.76
C THR A 5 1.39 13.88 1.65
N ILE A 6 2.55 13.34 2.02
CA ILE A 6 2.70 11.89 2.22
C ILE A 6 1.90 11.56 3.48
N ALA A 7 0.63 11.17 3.31
CA ALA A 7 -0.14 10.53 4.36
C ALA A 7 0.35 9.09 4.47
N ALA A 8 1.20 8.81 5.45
CA ALA A 8 1.64 7.45 5.76
C ALA A 8 0.49 6.69 6.44
N VAL A 9 -0.45 6.16 5.65
CA VAL A 9 -1.31 5.08 6.13
C VAL A 9 -0.48 3.81 6.10
N ALA A 10 -0.04 3.38 7.28
CA ALA A 10 0.62 2.10 7.48
C ALA A 10 -0.42 0.97 7.46
N ALA A 11 -1.11 0.82 6.34
CA ALA A 11 -1.82 -0.40 6.02
C ALA A 11 -0.87 -1.15 5.07
N SER A 12 0.07 -1.84 5.70
CA SER A 12 1.01 -2.66 4.96
C SER A 12 0.36 -4.02 4.77
N PRO A 13 0.23 -4.54 3.53
CA PRO A 13 -0.14 -5.95 3.35
C PRO A 13 0.84 -6.89 4.10
N PHE A 14 2.04 -6.39 4.42
CA PHE A 14 3.02 -7.06 5.28
C PHE A 14 2.59 -7.27 6.75
N LEU A 15 1.58 -6.54 7.25
CA LEU A 15 1.05 -6.79 8.59
C LEU A 15 0.09 -7.99 8.62
N LEU A 16 -0.42 -8.40 7.46
CA LEU A 16 -1.32 -9.54 7.28
C LEU A 16 -0.61 -10.80 6.79
N SER A 17 0.66 -10.71 6.36
CA SER A 17 1.50 -11.85 5.99
C SER A 17 1.95 -12.64 7.24
N GLY A 18 0.99 -13.29 7.89
CA GLY A 18 1.28 -14.33 8.88
C GLY A 18 2.10 -15.43 8.21
N ALA A 19 3.18 -15.86 8.86
CA ALA A 19 4.21 -16.81 8.39
C ALA A 19 3.72 -18.24 7.99
N ALA A 20 2.45 -18.43 7.64
CA ALA A 20 1.84 -19.73 7.38
C ALA A 20 1.19 -19.88 5.99
N PHE A 21 1.11 -18.83 5.15
CA PHE A 21 0.59 -18.96 3.79
C PHE A 21 1.44 -18.21 2.76
N ALA A 22 2.39 -18.92 2.15
CA ALA A 22 2.91 -18.52 0.85
C ALA A 22 1.85 -18.86 -0.20
N GLY A 23 1.41 -17.89 -1.01
CA GLY A 23 0.37 -18.13 -1.99
C GLY A 23 -0.32 -16.88 -2.54
N PRO A 24 -1.29 -17.10 -3.45
CA PRO A 24 -2.11 -16.01 -3.98
C PRO A 24 -3.07 -15.49 -2.91
N TYR A 25 -3.31 -14.18 -2.92
CA TYR A 25 -4.27 -13.54 -2.03
C TYR A 25 -5.05 -12.44 -2.74
N VAL A 26 -6.14 -12.03 -2.10
CA VAL A 26 -6.91 -10.84 -2.44
C VAL A 26 -6.92 -9.95 -1.21
N ASN A 27 -6.67 -8.66 -1.39
CA ASN A 27 -6.80 -7.65 -0.35
C ASN A 27 -7.76 -6.56 -0.84
N ILE A 28 -8.70 -6.19 0.03
CA ILE A 28 -9.57 -5.02 -0.18
C ILE A 28 -9.32 -4.11 1.01
N GLU A 29 -8.84 -2.91 0.73
CA GLU A 29 -8.41 -1.99 1.77
C GLU A 29 -8.98 -0.61 1.54
N ALA A 30 -9.45 0.00 2.63
CA ALA A 30 -9.86 1.39 2.65
C ALA A 30 -8.92 2.15 3.59
N SER A 31 -8.32 3.22 3.08
CA SER A 31 -7.43 4.12 3.81
C SER A 31 -8.06 5.51 3.92
N GLY A 32 -7.71 6.25 4.98
CA GLY A 32 -8.18 7.61 5.23
C GLY A 32 -7.10 8.48 5.86
N SER A 33 -7.03 9.73 5.43
CA SER A 33 -6.05 10.73 5.84
C SER A 33 -6.73 11.86 6.61
N TYR A 34 -6.21 12.14 7.82
CA TYR A 34 -6.73 13.15 8.75
C TYR A 34 -5.60 13.99 9.40
N PRO A 35 -4.79 14.73 8.61
CA PRO A 35 -3.59 15.41 9.11
C PRO A 35 -3.87 16.45 10.20
N ASP A 36 -5.00 17.15 10.10
CA ASP A 36 -5.42 18.20 11.04
C ASP A 36 -6.65 17.79 11.87
N GLY A 37 -6.91 16.48 11.99
CA GLY A 37 -8.09 15.94 12.68
C GLY A 37 -9.40 16.04 11.90
N ALA A 38 -9.37 16.59 10.69
CA ALA A 38 -10.47 16.58 9.72
C ALA A 38 -10.10 15.69 8.52
N TYR A 39 -11.11 15.15 7.83
CA TYR A 39 -10.92 14.30 6.65
C TYR A 39 -10.29 15.11 5.51
N THR A 40 -9.22 14.58 4.91
CA THR A 40 -8.57 15.18 3.73
C THR A 40 -8.68 14.31 2.49
N SER A 41 -8.41 13.02 2.63
CA SER A 41 -8.50 12.08 1.51
C SER A 41 -8.74 10.68 2.01
N GLY A 42 -9.17 9.80 1.11
CA GLY A 42 -9.34 8.39 1.36
C GLY A 42 -9.25 7.62 0.06
N THR A 43 -8.75 6.40 0.15
CA THR A 43 -8.51 5.56 -1.03
C THR A 43 -9.10 4.18 -0.75
N ILE A 44 -9.77 3.61 -1.74
CA ILE A 44 -10.20 2.21 -1.72
C ILE A 44 -9.39 1.49 -2.79
N GLU A 45 -8.68 0.45 -2.38
CA GLU A 45 -7.92 -0.42 -3.27
C GLU A 45 -8.43 -1.85 -3.18
N THR A 46 -8.39 -2.55 -4.30
CA THR A 46 -8.70 -3.97 -4.40
C THR A 46 -7.59 -4.63 -5.20
N VAL A 47 -6.69 -5.32 -4.52
CA VAL A 47 -5.50 -5.90 -5.14
C VAL A 47 -5.54 -7.42 -5.10
N VAL A 48 -4.99 -8.03 -6.14
CA VAL A 48 -4.61 -9.43 -6.13
C VAL A 48 -3.10 -9.49 -5.97
N GLY A 49 -2.62 -10.45 -5.20
CA GLY A 49 -1.20 -10.55 -4.90
C GLY A 49 -0.73 -11.97 -4.76
N TYR A 50 0.58 -12.10 -4.67
CA TYR A 50 1.27 -13.31 -4.31
C TYR A 50 2.34 -12.97 -3.29
N GLU A 51 2.38 -13.74 -2.21
CA GLU A 51 3.39 -13.60 -1.17
C GLU A 51 4.05 -14.94 -0.83
N GLY A 52 5.22 -14.86 -0.22
CA GLY A 52 5.92 -16.03 0.28
C GLY A 52 7.15 -15.70 1.09
N GLU A 53 7.77 -16.75 1.59
CA GLU A 53 9.03 -16.68 2.34
C GLU A 53 10.00 -17.71 1.78
N THR A 54 11.27 -17.34 1.68
CA THR A 54 12.35 -18.26 1.31
C THR A 54 12.80 -19.06 2.53
N GLU A 55 13.46 -20.21 2.33
CA GLU A 55 14.07 -20.97 3.44
C GLU A 55 15.07 -20.15 4.26
N GLY A 56 15.63 -19.09 3.68
CA GLY A 56 16.55 -18.16 4.34
C GLY A 56 15.88 -17.05 5.13
N GLY A 57 14.55 -17.05 5.29
CA GLY A 57 13.82 -16.03 6.06
C GLY A 57 13.62 -14.69 5.35
N ILE A 58 13.86 -14.64 4.03
CA ILE A 58 13.47 -13.48 3.20
C ILE A 58 12.00 -13.62 2.84
N GLY A 59 11.17 -12.73 3.37
CA GLY A 59 9.77 -12.55 2.95
C GLY A 59 9.70 -11.67 1.70
N TYR A 60 8.80 -11.98 0.79
CA TYR A 60 8.56 -11.20 -0.42
C TYR A 60 7.08 -11.19 -0.77
N TYR A 61 6.65 -10.14 -1.46
CA TYR A 61 5.34 -10.10 -2.05
C TYR A 61 5.29 -9.16 -3.26
N VAL A 62 4.33 -9.42 -4.14
CA VAL A 62 3.95 -8.54 -5.24
C VAL A 62 2.43 -8.51 -5.33
N SER A 63 1.84 -7.34 -5.54
CA SER A 63 0.40 -7.21 -5.71
C SER A 63 0.05 -6.04 -6.62
N GLY A 64 -1.17 -6.03 -7.13
CA GLY A 64 -1.71 -4.90 -7.85
C GLY A 64 -3.17 -5.05 -8.18
N GLY A 65 -3.81 -3.95 -8.53
CA GLY A 65 -5.23 -3.91 -8.81
C GLY A 65 -5.79 -2.50 -8.95
N PRO A 66 -7.11 -2.37 -9.18
CA PRO A 66 -7.76 -1.08 -9.21
C PRO A 66 -7.69 -0.37 -7.86
N THR A 67 -7.54 0.94 -7.93
CA THR A 67 -7.67 1.85 -6.80
C THR A 67 -8.52 3.05 -7.20
N VAL A 68 -9.17 3.67 -6.22
CA VAL A 68 -9.92 4.90 -6.43
C VAL A 68 -9.75 5.80 -5.22
N THR A 69 -9.49 7.08 -5.47
CA THR A 69 -9.27 8.07 -4.43
C THR A 69 -10.43 9.07 -4.36
N HIS A 70 -10.78 9.47 -3.14
CA HIS A 70 -11.71 10.55 -2.84
C HIS A 70 -11.00 11.61 -2.02
N THR A 71 -11.27 12.88 -2.28
CA THR A 71 -10.66 14.02 -1.57
C THR A 71 -11.74 14.89 -0.94
N GLU A 72 -11.41 15.62 0.12
CA GLU A 72 -12.33 16.53 0.80
C GLU A 72 -12.85 17.67 -0.11
N THR A 73 -12.13 17.94 -1.22
CA THR A 73 -12.46 18.99 -2.19
C THR A 73 -13.34 18.52 -3.35
N SER A 74 -13.58 17.20 -3.47
CA SER A 74 -14.37 16.61 -4.53
C SER A 74 -15.64 16.00 -3.93
N ASP A 75 -16.79 16.19 -4.58
CA ASP A 75 -18.05 15.56 -4.17
C ASP A 75 -18.21 14.14 -4.77
N GLU A 76 -17.35 13.79 -5.73
CA GLU A 76 -17.31 12.48 -6.39
C GLU A 76 -15.96 11.79 -6.17
N PHE A 77 -15.96 10.45 -6.28
CA PHE A 77 -14.73 9.68 -6.40
C PHE A 77 -13.99 10.08 -7.70
N GLY A 78 -12.66 10.09 -7.63
CA GLY A 78 -11.81 10.27 -8.79
C GLY A 78 -11.90 9.12 -9.79
N ASP A 79 -11.08 9.20 -10.83
CA ASP A 79 -10.97 8.14 -11.81
C ASP A 79 -10.42 6.84 -11.19
N VAL A 80 -10.76 5.71 -11.82
CA VAL A 80 -10.20 4.42 -11.42
C VAL A 80 -8.79 4.32 -11.96
N GLU A 81 -7.83 4.19 -11.06
CA GLU A 81 -6.41 4.08 -11.33
C GLU A 81 -5.93 2.64 -11.07
N PHE A 82 -4.71 2.30 -11.48
CA PHE A 82 -4.08 1.02 -11.16
C PHE A 82 -2.92 1.24 -10.20
N ILE A 83 -2.94 0.51 -9.09
CA ILE A 83 -1.86 0.49 -8.11
C ILE A 83 -1.12 -0.84 -8.14
N GLY A 84 0.20 -0.79 -7.97
CA GLY A 84 1.07 -1.95 -7.85
C GLY A 84 2.04 -1.80 -6.69
N TYR A 85 2.36 -2.93 -6.07
CA TYR A 85 3.26 -3.03 -4.94
C TYR A 85 4.27 -4.16 -5.16
N VAL A 86 5.51 -3.91 -4.77
CA VAL A 86 6.53 -4.93 -4.59
C VAL A 86 7.24 -4.66 -3.27
N GLY A 87 7.34 -5.67 -2.43
CA GLY A 87 7.99 -5.52 -1.14
C GLY A 87 8.61 -6.80 -0.63
N GLY A 88 9.39 -6.64 0.43
CA GLY A 88 10.03 -7.74 1.09
C GLY A 88 10.53 -7.39 2.48
N SER A 89 10.90 -8.42 3.21
CA SER A 89 11.42 -8.33 4.57
C SER A 89 12.53 -9.31 4.82
N TYR A 90 13.32 -9.01 5.84
CA TYR A 90 14.26 -9.95 6.43
C TYR A 90 14.42 -9.63 7.91
N ASP A 91 14.31 -10.65 8.76
CA ASP A 91 14.30 -10.49 10.22
C ASP A 91 13.23 -9.44 10.63
N LYS A 92 13.65 -8.33 11.22
CA LYS A 92 12.77 -7.22 11.62
C LYS A 92 12.61 -6.12 10.57
N PHE A 93 13.40 -6.14 9.51
CA PHE A 93 13.45 -5.07 8.52
C PHE A 93 12.48 -5.36 7.37
N TYR A 94 11.81 -4.33 6.86
CA TYR A 94 10.97 -4.44 5.68
C TYR A 94 11.13 -3.21 4.78
N GLY A 95 10.84 -3.41 3.49
CA GLY A 95 10.83 -2.37 2.49
C GLY A 95 9.83 -2.69 1.38
N GLU A 96 9.34 -1.64 0.73
CA GLU A 96 8.35 -1.73 -0.34
C GLU A 96 8.47 -0.53 -1.27
N ILE A 97 8.21 -0.79 -2.55
CA ILE A 97 7.99 0.21 -3.60
C ILE A 97 6.56 0.06 -4.08
N SER A 98 5.87 1.18 -4.23
CA SER A 98 4.54 1.25 -4.81
C SER A 98 4.53 2.19 -6.03
N GLY A 99 3.60 1.95 -6.95
CA GLY A 99 3.35 2.85 -8.07
C GLY A 99 1.86 2.88 -8.37
N VAL A 100 1.30 4.07 -8.54
CA VAL A 100 -0.08 4.27 -8.99
C VAL A 100 -0.10 5.05 -10.29
N THR A 101 -0.91 4.63 -11.26
CA THR A 101 -1.11 5.38 -12.51
C THR A 101 -1.84 6.68 -12.23
N ASN A 102 -1.43 7.76 -12.87
CA ASN A 102 -2.10 9.06 -12.76
C ASN A 102 -2.06 9.77 -14.11
N ASP A 103 -3.17 9.78 -14.83
CA ASP A 103 -3.30 10.31 -16.19
C ASP A 103 -2.20 9.82 -17.16
N SER A 104 -1.12 10.60 -17.31
CA SER A 104 0.01 10.32 -18.19
C SER A 104 1.31 9.94 -17.45
N ASP A 105 1.28 9.92 -16.12
CA ASP A 105 2.41 9.70 -15.23
C ASP A 105 2.18 8.49 -14.31
N ILE A 106 3.23 8.12 -13.56
CA ILE A 106 3.15 7.14 -12.48
C ILE A 106 3.68 7.80 -11.21
N ASP A 107 2.83 7.86 -10.19
CA ASP A 107 3.20 8.33 -8.87
C ASP A 107 3.85 7.19 -8.09
N TRP A 108 5.16 7.31 -7.86
CA TRP A 108 5.96 6.31 -7.15
C TRP A 108 6.03 6.60 -5.65
N GLY A 109 5.86 5.55 -4.85
CA GLY A 109 6.06 5.55 -3.42
C GLY A 109 7.14 4.55 -3.01
N ALA A 110 7.80 4.83 -1.89
CA ALA A 110 8.69 3.87 -1.24
C ALA A 110 8.54 3.98 0.27
N LYS A 111 8.50 2.83 0.95
CA LYS A 111 8.50 2.76 2.41
C LYS A 111 9.51 1.72 2.89
N ALA A 112 10.13 2.00 4.03
CA ALA A 112 11.02 1.07 4.71
C ALA A 112 10.88 1.25 6.21
N GLY A 113 11.07 0.18 6.97
CA GLY A 113 10.88 0.23 8.41
C GLY A 113 11.40 -0.99 9.15
N VAL A 114 11.16 -0.97 10.46
CA VAL A 114 11.53 -2.03 11.40
C VAL A 114 10.31 -2.41 12.23
N LYS A 115 10.02 -3.71 12.33
CA LYS A 115 8.92 -4.26 13.14
C LYS A 115 9.48 -4.83 14.45
N PHE A 116 8.96 -4.37 15.59
CA PHE A 116 9.25 -4.94 16.90
C PHE A 116 8.04 -5.75 17.39
N VAL A 117 8.27 -6.99 17.81
CA VAL A 117 7.23 -7.88 18.37
C VAL A 117 7.60 -8.12 19.84
N PHE A 118 6.66 -7.84 20.76
CA PHE A 118 6.82 -7.94 22.21
C PHE A 118 5.89 -9.01 22.77
#